data_AF-A0AAC9MTL0-F1
#
_entry.id   AF-A0AAC9MTL0-F1
#
_cell.length_a   1.000
_cell.length_b   1.000
_cell.length_c   1.000
_cell.angle_alpha   90.00
_cell.angle_beta   90.00
_cell.angle_gamma   90.00
#
_symmetry.space_group_name_H-M   'P 1'
#
loop_
_entity.id
_entity.type
_entity.pdbx_description
1 polymer ?
#
loop_
_entity_poly.entity_id
_entity_poly.type
_entity_poly.pdbx_seq_one_letter_code
_entity_poly.pdbx_strand_id
1 'polypeptide(L)' 'MNGLEVSVHREKDRTVLRVAGELDFSNINQLQQEIERQDTKIVEIDCSALQFMDSSGLVCFFL' A
#
# COMPACT_ATOMS: atom_id res chain seq x y z
N MET A 1 -13.36 12.71 -5.60
CA MET A 1 -11.90 12.54 -5.43
C MET A 1 -11.75 11.27 -4.62
N ASN A 2 -11.31 10.18 -5.25
CA ASN A 2 -11.20 8.88 -4.61
C ASN A 2 -9.83 8.83 -3.93
N GLY A 3 -9.79 9.03 -2.61
CA GLY A 3 -8.54 8.94 -1.85
C GLY A 3 -7.99 7.52 -1.77
N LEU A 4 -6.78 7.38 -1.22
CA LEU A 4 -6.15 6.09 -0.97
C LEU A 4 -6.84 5.38 0.20
N GLU A 5 -7.36 4.19 -0.05
CA GLU A 5 -7.87 3.29 0.98
C GLU A 5 -6.91 2.13 1.16
N VAL A 6 -6.52 1.86 2.42
CA VAL A 6 -5.62 0.75 2.78
C VAL A 6 -6.32 -0.14 3.80
N SER A 7 -6.49 -1.42 3.46
CA SER A 7 -7.01 -2.44 4.37
C SER A 7 -5.95 -3.47 4.69
N VAL A 8 -5.77 -3.77 5.98
CA VAL A 8 -4.73 -4.69 6.47
C VAL A 8 -5.34 -6.05 6.77
N HIS A 9 -4.83 -7.10 6.12
CA HIS A 9 -5.20 -8.48 6.36
C HIS A 9 -3.97 -9.28 6.81
N ARG A 10 -3.98 -9.75 8.06
CA ARG A 10 -2.88 -10.53 8.63
C ARG A 10 -3.12 -12.02 8.43
N GLU A 11 -2.14 -12.69 7.83
CA GLU A 11 -2.08 -14.14 7.70
C GLU A 11 -0.94 -14.70 8.60
N LYS A 12 -0.73 -16.03 8.59
CA LYS A 12 0.21 -16.67 9.53
C LYS A 12 1.68 -16.27 9.30
N ASP A 13 2.06 -16.00 8.06
CA ASP A 13 3.45 -15.77 7.63
C ASP A 13 3.63 -14.45 6.85
N ARG A 14 2.53 -13.80 6.49
CA ARG A 14 2.52 -12.55 5.72
C ARG A 14 1.41 -11.60 6.16
N THR A 15 1.57 -10.33 5.83
CA THR A 15 0.49 -9.34 5.87
C THR A 15 0.17 -8.90 4.45
N VAL A 16 -1.11 -8.93 4.08
CA VAL A 16 -1.62 -8.42 2.81
C VAL A 16 -2.21 -7.03 3.04
N LEU A 17 -1.61 -6.02 2.42
CA LEU A 17 -2.12 -4.66 2.36
C LEU A 17 -2.92 -4.50 1.07
N ARG A 18 -4.25 -4.45 1.17
CA ARG A 18 -5.13 -4.18 0.02
C ARG A 18 -5.24 -2.69 -0.19
N VAL A 19 -4.85 -2.24 -1.37
CA VAL A 19 -4.80 -0.84 -1.74
C VAL A 19 -5.86 -0.57 -2.81
N ALA A 20 -6.73 0.40 -2.55
CA ALA A 20 -7.78 0.81 -3.46
C ALA A 20 -7.80 2.34 -3.66
N GLY A 21 -8.41 2.79 -4.75
CA GLY A 21 -8.48 4.22 -5.10
C GLY A 21 -7.26 4.68 -5.89
N GLU A 22 -6.72 5.85 -5.54
CA GLU A 22 -5.64 6.50 -6.28
C GLU A 22 -4.38 6.63 -5.40
N LEU A 23 -3.22 6.18 -5.91
CA LEU A 23 -1.92 6.34 -5.25
C LEU A 23 -1.12 7.46 -5.93
N ASP A 24 -0.85 8.53 -5.20
CA ASP A 24 -0.17 9.71 -5.72
C ASP A 24 0.75 10.33 -4.65
N PHE A 25 1.43 11.41 -5.02
CA PHE A 25 2.39 12.08 -4.14
C PHE A 25 1.77 12.57 -2.82
N SER A 26 0.47 12.88 -2.82
CA SER A 26 -0.22 13.39 -1.63
C SER A 26 -0.45 12.32 -0.57
N ASN A 27 -0.52 11.05 -0.96
CA ASN A 27 -0.91 9.95 -0.08
C ASN A 27 0.12 8.80 0.02
N ILE A 28 1.24 8.88 -0.70
CA ILE A 28 2.30 7.87 -0.68
C ILE A 28 2.85 7.57 0.72
N ASN A 29 2.98 8.61 1.56
CA ASN A 29 3.48 8.47 2.93
C ASN A 29 2.53 7.63 3.82
N GLN A 30 1.22 7.63 3.52
CA GLN A 30 0.25 6.81 4.23
C GLN A 30 0.53 5.33 3.99
N LEU A 31 0.77 4.94 2.74
CA LEU A 31 1.09 3.56 2.38
C LEU A 31 2.43 3.11 3.00
N GLN A 32 3.46 3.97 2.97
CA GLN A 32 4.75 3.68 3.58
C GLN A 32 4.63 3.41 5.08
N GLN A 33 3.89 4.25 5.81
CA GLN A 33 3.67 4.03 7.24
C GLN A 33 2.93 2.73 7.52
N GLU A 34 1.97 2.34 6.68
CA GLU A 34 1.30 1.06 6.85
C GLU A 34 2.23 -0.12 6.56
N ILE A 35 3.17 -0.03 5.61
CA ILE A 35 4.18 -1.07 5.36
C ILE A 35 5.12 -1.20 6.57
N GLU A 36 5.65 -0.09 7.08
CA GLU A 36 6.60 -0.06 8.21
C GLU A 36 6.00 -0.57 9.52
N ARG A 37 4.67 -0.50 9.68
CA ARG A 37 3.96 -0.99 10.87
C ARG A 37 3.80 -2.50 10.92
N GLN A 38 4.14 -3.24 9.86
CA GLN A 38 3.92 -4.69 9.83
C GLN A 38 5.09 -5.45 10.44
N ASP A 39 4.78 -6.28 11.44
CA ASP A 39 5.77 -7.15 12.11
C ASP A 39 6.03 -8.47 11.35
N THR A 40 5.36 -8.70 10.23
CA THR A 40 5.48 -9.93 9.44
C THR A 40 6.69 -9.91 8.51
N LYS A 41 7.31 -11.08 8.29
CA LYS A 41 8.47 -11.22 7.40
C LYS A 41 8.16 -10.89 5.93
N ILE A 42 6.93 -11.11 5.50
CA ILE A 42 6.46 -10.84 4.14
C ILE A 42 5.32 -9.83 4.23
N VAL A 43 5.45 -8.72 3.50
CA VAL A 43 4.37 -7.75 3.27
C VAL A 43 4.02 -7.82 1.81
N GLU A 44 2.81 -8.25 1.51
CA GLU A 44 2.25 -8.30 0.17
C GLU A 44 1.36 -7.08 -0.04
N ILE A 45 1.57 -6.36 -1.15
CA ILE A 45 0.77 -5.18 -1.49
C ILE A 45 -0.13 -5.56 -2.68
N ASP A 46 -1.43 -5.67 -2.41
CA ASP A 46 -2.44 -6.00 -3.40
C ASP A 46 -2.99 -4.72 -4.04
N CYS A 47 -2.54 -4.45 -5.26
CA CYS A 47 -2.95 -3.30 -6.08
C CYS A 47 -4.11 -3.62 -7.04
N SER A 48 -4.80 -4.77 -6.90
CA SER A 48 -5.86 -5.18 -7.84
C SER A 48 -7.06 -4.21 -7.89
N ALA A 49 -7.28 -3.46 -6.82
CA ALA A 49 -8.33 -2.44 -6.71
C ALA A 49 -7.83 -1.00 -6.92
N LEU A 50 -6.55 -0.83 -7.29
CA LEU A 50 -5.97 0.48 -7.56
C LEU A 50 -6.44 1.00 -8.92
N GLN A 51 -6.98 2.21 -8.93
CA GLN A 51 -7.54 2.86 -10.13
C GLN A 51 -6.49 3.72 -10.84
N PHE A 52 -5.54 4.27 -10.10
CA PHE A 52 -4.50 5.15 -10.63
C PHE A 52 -3.23 5.11 -9.77
N MET A 53 -2.08 5.25 -10.42
CA MET A 53 -0.78 5.43 -9.80
C MET A 53 0.05 6.44 -10.61
N ASP A 54 0.57 7.49 -9.97
CA ASP A 54 1.57 8.37 -10.60
C ASP A 54 3.01 7.86 -10.37
N SER A 55 4.01 8.56 -10.92
CA SER A 55 5.42 8.15 -10.77
C SER A 55 5.94 8.18 -9.34
N SER A 56 5.32 8.94 -8.43
CA SER A 56 5.71 8.94 -7.02
C SER A 56 5.30 7.65 -6.32
N GLY A 57 4.20 7.02 -6.78
CA GLY A 57 3.75 5.70 -6.34
C GLY A 57 4.83 4.62 -6.48
N LEU A 58 5.63 4.69 -7.55
CA LEU A 58 6.72 3.75 -7.80
C LEU A 58 7.81 3.82 -6.73
N VAL A 59 8.08 4.99 -6.17
CA VAL A 59 9.15 5.19 -5.15
C VAL A 59 8.88 4.36 -3.89
N CYS A 60 7.60 4.10 -3.57
CA CYS A 60 7.24 3.30 -2.40
C CYS A 60 7.61 1.82 -2.51
N PHE A 61 7.80 1.28 -3.72
CA PHE A 61 8.09 -0.14 -3.93
C PHE A 61 9.59 -0.47 -4.09
N PHE A 62 10.47 0.55 -4.05
CA PHE A 62 11.92 0.38 -4.22
C PHE A 62 12.72 0.42 -2.90
N LEU A 63 12.04 0.42 -1.74
CA LEU A 63 12.66 0.31 -0.41
C LEU A 63 12.82 -1.16 0.00
#